data_AF-A0A0E0CDH4-F1
#
_entry.id   AF-A0A0E0CDH4-F1
#
_cell.length_a   1.000
_cell.length_b   1.000
_cell.length_c   1.000
_cell.angle_alpha   90.00
_cell.angle_beta   90.00
_cell.angle_gamma   90.00
#
_symmetry.space_group_name_H-M   'P 1'
#
loop_
_entity.id
_entity.type
_entity.pdbx_description
1 polymer ?
#
loop_
_entity_poly.entity_id
_entity_poly.type
_entity_poly.pdbx_seq_one_letter_code
_entity_poly.pdbx_strand_id
1 'polypeptide(L)'
;MEKNVEEANLITQELNDLGLGEDISTDKFRGYLCQLPQERDSPVDISTQLNFDQLDAQNELHELYRVKYYKLLQQVPRTGSKLDHDTMIEQYPFDMSKQLEEVLMCFENDGTLDSVDDEVLWEVLKCFDYTFVWYFHPEYCKLAALVDYQRLVIKNYGCMYANWDRYHMYFNTYDVEKQYAKYYVELSKKLKWGKVSNRGLYQAVKIATGFPKITAKLAYLGFHELDGVYFEIWQRVTKQKMSFRDAMKSVYELNRFPVRQQKMKYVLEINDCFQWEAEFHTCTACITKEVAEDEVLGLIAEAVKKLRDKPRFYDDYIKKKINIAQAIGLITTEEA
;
A
#
# COMPACT_ATOMS: atom_id res chain seq x y z
N MET A 1 -23.56 20.77 -15.63
CA MET A 1 -22.66 19.85 -16.34
C MET A 1 -21.69 20.61 -17.24
N GLU A 2 -22.17 21.54 -18.08
CA GLU A 2 -21.34 22.39 -18.95
C GLU A 2 -20.31 23.26 -18.20
N LYS A 3 -20.70 23.84 -17.05
CA LYS A 3 -19.79 24.68 -16.25
C LYS A 3 -18.52 23.95 -15.76
N ASN A 4 -18.63 22.65 -15.45
CA ASN A 4 -17.49 21.82 -15.03
C ASN A 4 -16.58 21.42 -16.21
N VAL A 5 -17.11 21.44 -17.44
CA VAL A 5 -16.36 21.13 -18.67
C VAL A 5 -15.59 22.37 -19.12
N GLU A 6 -16.19 23.56 -19.07
CA GLU A 6 -15.50 24.83 -19.37
C GLU A 6 -14.37 25.12 -18.38
N GLU A 7 -14.59 24.91 -17.09
CA GLU A 7 -13.57 25.14 -16.07
C GLU A 7 -12.41 24.13 -16.16
N ALA A 8 -12.72 22.86 -16.51
CA ALA A 8 -11.69 21.87 -16.82
C ALA A 8 -10.90 22.22 -18.09
N ASN A 9 -11.55 22.79 -19.11
CA ASN A 9 -10.90 23.21 -20.35
C ASN A 9 -10.00 24.44 -20.15
N LEU A 10 -10.42 25.40 -19.31
CA LEU A 10 -9.63 26.57 -18.93
C LEU A 10 -8.37 26.18 -18.16
N ILE A 11 -8.51 25.33 -17.14
CA ILE A 11 -7.35 24.78 -16.41
C ILE A 11 -6.46 23.97 -17.36
N THR A 12 -7.05 23.25 -18.33
CA THR A 12 -6.28 22.51 -19.34
C THR A 12 -5.48 23.42 -20.25
N GLN A 13 -6.05 24.55 -20.68
CA GLN A 13 -5.37 25.51 -21.55
C GLN A 13 -4.24 26.24 -20.80
N GLU A 14 -4.49 26.66 -19.54
CA GLU A 14 -3.44 27.23 -18.69
C GLU A 14 -2.30 26.24 -18.42
N LEU A 15 -2.59 24.96 -18.18
CA LEU A 15 -1.56 23.93 -17.97
C LEU A 15 -0.75 23.61 -19.23
N ASN A 16 -1.38 23.64 -20.41
CA ASN A 16 -0.69 23.47 -21.70
C ASN A 16 0.23 24.67 -22.00
N ASP A 17 -0.25 25.90 -21.76
CA ASP A 17 0.51 27.14 -21.98
C ASP A 17 1.70 27.26 -21.02
N LEU A 18 1.62 26.62 -19.85
CA LEU A 18 2.72 26.50 -18.88
C LEU A 18 3.72 25.37 -19.21
N GLY A 19 3.50 24.58 -20.26
CA GLY A 19 4.34 23.42 -20.62
C GLY A 19 4.25 22.26 -19.62
N LEU A 20 3.20 22.23 -18.80
CA LEU A 20 3.05 21.32 -17.66
C LEU A 20 2.29 20.06 -18.07
N GLY A 21 3.04 19.11 -18.62
CA GLY A 21 2.57 17.75 -18.90
C GLY A 21 2.49 17.44 -20.38
N GLU A 22 2.82 16.21 -20.75
CA GLU A 22 2.75 15.77 -22.14
C GLU A 22 1.28 15.57 -22.54
N ASP A 23 0.86 16.21 -23.63
CA ASP A 23 -0.44 15.96 -24.22
C ASP A 23 -0.38 14.66 -25.03
N ILE A 24 -0.79 13.57 -24.39
CA ILE A 24 -0.84 12.24 -25.00
C ILE A 24 -2.18 12.12 -25.74
N SER A 25 -2.14 11.96 -27.07
CA SER A 25 -3.35 11.68 -27.84
C SER A 25 -3.92 10.30 -27.50
N THR A 26 -5.22 10.12 -27.73
CA THR A 26 -5.89 8.82 -27.52
C THR A 26 -5.24 7.68 -28.31
N ASP A 27 -4.73 7.95 -29.51
CA ASP A 27 -4.05 6.93 -30.32
C ASP A 27 -2.70 6.53 -29.72
N LYS A 28 -1.91 7.50 -29.24
CA LYS A 28 -0.66 7.21 -28.50
C LYS A 28 -0.95 6.44 -27.22
N PHE A 29 -2.01 6.80 -26.51
CA PHE A 29 -2.44 6.10 -25.31
C PHE A 29 -2.79 4.63 -25.60
N ARG A 30 -3.55 4.35 -26.67
CA ARG A 30 -3.82 2.98 -27.13
C ARG A 30 -2.52 2.24 -27.45
N GLY A 31 -1.58 2.92 -28.10
CA GLY A 31 -0.24 2.38 -28.37
C GLY A 31 0.51 1.98 -27.09
N TYR A 32 0.44 2.79 -26.03
CA TYR A 32 1.04 2.44 -24.73
C TYR A 32 0.31 1.28 -24.05
N LEU A 33 -1.02 1.21 -24.12
CA LEU A 33 -1.77 0.07 -23.60
C LEU A 33 -1.37 -1.25 -24.26
N CYS A 34 -1.11 -1.26 -25.57
CA CYS A 34 -0.62 -2.44 -26.29
C CYS A 34 0.80 -2.86 -25.90
N GLN A 35 1.59 -1.99 -25.26
CA GLN A 35 2.93 -2.33 -24.77
C GLN A 35 2.91 -2.95 -23.37
N LEU A 36 1.85 -2.71 -22.59
CA LEU A 36 1.74 -3.31 -21.26
C LEU A 36 1.43 -4.80 -21.38
N PRO A 37 1.91 -5.64 -20.44
CA PRO A 37 1.51 -7.03 -20.37
C PRO A 37 -0.01 -7.14 -20.34
N GLN A 38 -0.54 -8.05 -21.16
CA GLN A 38 -1.94 -8.43 -21.04
C GLN A 38 -2.17 -9.01 -19.65
N GLU A 39 -3.35 -8.73 -19.10
CA GLU A 39 -3.78 -9.45 -17.91
C GLU A 39 -3.75 -10.95 -18.21
N ARG A 40 -3.43 -11.78 -17.22
CA ARG A 40 -3.50 -13.23 -17.43
C ARG A 40 -4.93 -13.55 -17.86
N ASP A 41 -5.08 -14.14 -19.05
CA ASP A 41 -6.38 -14.53 -19.60
C ASP A 41 -7.10 -15.57 -18.72
N SER A 42 -6.36 -16.22 -17.80
CA SER A 42 -6.90 -17.10 -16.78
C SER A 42 -6.64 -16.54 -15.38
N PRO A 43 -7.68 -16.37 -14.54
CA PRO A 43 -7.51 -16.13 -13.11
C PRO A 43 -6.58 -17.17 -12.51
N VAL A 44 -5.90 -16.82 -11.41
CA VAL A 44 -5.20 -17.84 -10.61
C VAL A 44 -6.18 -18.98 -10.34
N ASP A 45 -5.74 -20.22 -10.55
CA ASP A 45 -6.57 -21.38 -10.26
C ASP A 45 -6.86 -21.46 -8.76
N ILE A 46 -8.10 -21.12 -8.41
CA ILE A 46 -8.65 -21.18 -7.06
C ILE A 46 -9.44 -22.46 -6.80
N SER A 47 -9.45 -23.39 -7.76
CA SER A 47 -10.23 -24.64 -7.69
C SER A 47 -9.38 -25.84 -7.27
N THR A 48 -8.12 -25.89 -7.71
CA THR A 48 -7.20 -26.98 -7.35
C THR A 48 -6.65 -26.78 -5.94
N GLN A 49 -6.89 -27.77 -5.07
CA GLN A 49 -6.40 -27.78 -3.70
C GLN A 49 -5.20 -28.72 -3.53
N LEU A 50 -4.35 -28.40 -2.56
CA LEU A 50 -3.32 -29.30 -2.06
C LEU A 50 -3.96 -30.52 -1.40
N ASN A 51 -3.29 -31.67 -1.49
CA ASN A 51 -3.65 -32.84 -0.69
C ASN A 51 -3.17 -32.68 0.77
N PHE A 52 -3.50 -33.66 1.62
CA PHE A 52 -3.21 -33.60 3.05
C PHE A 52 -1.70 -33.51 3.33
N ASP A 53 -0.90 -34.41 2.75
CA ASP A 53 0.56 -34.46 2.94
C ASP A 53 1.25 -33.16 2.47
N GLN A 54 0.77 -32.58 1.37
CA GLN A 54 1.28 -31.30 0.86
C GLN A 54 0.92 -30.13 1.77
N LEU A 55 -0.27 -30.15 2.37
CA LEU A 55 -0.70 -29.12 3.30
C LEU A 55 0.08 -29.20 4.61
N ASP A 56 0.38 -30.42 5.08
CA ASP A 56 1.14 -30.69 6.30
C ASP A 56 2.57 -30.15 6.20
N ALA A 57 3.31 -30.57 5.17
CA ALA A 57 4.67 -30.08 4.89
C ALA A 57 4.72 -28.54 4.71
N GLN A 58 3.66 -27.96 4.15
CA GLN A 58 3.55 -26.51 4.03
C GLN A 58 3.31 -25.83 5.38
N ASN A 59 2.47 -26.39 6.25
CA ASN A 59 2.21 -25.84 7.57
C ASN A 59 3.48 -25.86 8.42
N GLU A 60 4.23 -26.95 8.43
CA GLU A 60 5.54 -27.03 9.11
C GLU A 60 6.46 -25.87 8.69
N LEU A 61 6.56 -25.62 7.38
CA LEU A 61 7.35 -24.49 6.87
C LEU A 61 6.81 -23.12 7.34
N HIS A 62 5.48 -22.96 7.39
CA HIS A 62 4.85 -21.73 7.86
C HIS A 62 5.05 -21.50 9.36
N GLU A 63 5.16 -22.55 10.15
CA GLU A 63 5.49 -22.50 11.58
C GLU A 63 6.93 -22.04 11.79
N LEU A 64 7.87 -22.59 11.01
CA LEU A 64 9.27 -22.14 11.01
C LEU A 64 9.38 -20.64 10.68
N TYR A 65 8.58 -20.14 9.73
CA TYR A 65 8.54 -18.70 9.44
C TYR A 65 8.07 -17.85 10.61
N ARG A 66 7.08 -18.32 11.39
CA ARG A 66 6.59 -17.61 12.58
C ARG A 66 7.66 -17.56 13.67
N VAL A 67 8.34 -18.68 13.92
CA VAL A 67 9.45 -18.75 14.90
C VAL A 67 10.61 -17.83 14.48
N LYS A 68 10.99 -17.83 13.20
CA LYS A 68 12.02 -16.90 12.66
C LYS A 68 11.65 -15.44 12.89
N TYR A 69 10.40 -15.07 12.59
CA TYR A 69 9.92 -13.71 12.80
C TYR A 69 9.99 -13.29 14.28
N TYR A 70 9.58 -14.19 15.17
CA TYR A 70 9.61 -13.94 16.61
C TYR A 70 11.03 -13.67 17.11
N LYS A 71 12.01 -14.50 16.70
CA LYS A 71 13.42 -14.29 17.06
C LYS A 71 13.96 -12.96 16.57
N LEU A 72 13.61 -12.55 15.35
CA LEU A 72 14.01 -11.26 14.82
C LEU A 72 13.52 -10.11 15.72
N LEU A 73 12.27 -10.18 16.19
CA LEU A 73 11.72 -9.15 17.09
C LEU A 73 12.47 -9.07 18.43
N GLN A 74 13.00 -10.19 18.95
CA GLN A 74 13.79 -10.20 20.18
C GLN A 74 15.16 -9.54 20.04
N GLN A 75 15.75 -9.53 18.83
CA GLN A 75 17.08 -8.97 18.57
C GLN A 75 17.09 -7.46 18.32
N VAL A 76 15.92 -6.82 18.14
CA VAL A 76 15.82 -5.38 17.90
C VAL A 76 15.97 -4.60 19.22
N PRO A 77 16.91 -3.62 19.33
CA PRO A 77 17.03 -2.79 20.53
C PRO A 77 15.74 -2.03 20.84
N ARG A 78 15.30 -2.05 22.11
CA ARG A 78 14.06 -1.43 22.61
C ARG A 78 14.11 0.11 22.65
N THR A 79 14.43 0.78 21.54
CA THR A 79 14.62 2.24 21.48
C THR A 79 13.52 3.02 20.75
N GLY A 80 12.41 2.40 20.37
CA GLY A 80 11.27 3.09 19.76
C GLY A 80 9.93 2.59 20.29
N SER A 81 9.14 3.51 20.86
CA SER A 81 7.76 3.38 21.38
C SER A 81 7.43 2.10 22.16
N LYS A 82 7.24 2.29 23.46
CA LYS A 82 6.78 1.34 24.49
C LYS A 82 5.39 0.70 24.26
N LEU A 83 4.89 0.63 23.03
CA LEU A 83 3.63 -0.03 22.71
C LEU A 83 3.88 -1.28 21.88
N ASP A 84 4.11 -2.40 22.55
CA ASP A 84 3.46 -3.68 22.20
C ASP A 84 3.83 -4.77 23.23
N HIS A 85 5.10 -4.88 23.64
CA HIS A 85 5.58 -6.08 24.32
C HIS A 85 5.06 -6.31 25.75
N ASP A 86 4.84 -5.25 26.53
CA ASP A 86 4.34 -5.36 27.90
C ASP A 86 2.81 -5.50 27.93
N THR A 87 2.10 -4.86 26.98
CA THR A 87 0.65 -5.05 26.78
C THR A 87 0.32 -6.44 26.20
N MET A 88 1.23 -7.03 25.42
CA MET A 88 1.17 -8.41 24.91
C MET A 88 1.13 -9.49 26.02
N ILE A 89 1.88 -9.28 27.11
CA ILE A 89 1.95 -10.23 28.25
C ILE A 89 0.73 -10.07 29.16
N GLU A 90 0.21 -8.86 29.34
CA GLU A 90 -0.93 -8.59 30.21
C GLU A 90 -2.28 -9.08 29.67
N GLN A 91 -2.47 -9.15 28.34
CA GLN A 91 -3.75 -9.56 27.73
C GLN A 91 -3.94 -11.08 27.63
N TYR A 92 -2.90 -11.89 27.86
CA TYR A 92 -2.99 -13.35 27.82
C TYR A 92 -2.30 -13.96 29.05
N PRO A 93 -3.06 -14.32 30.11
CA PRO A 93 -2.51 -14.76 31.40
C PRO A 93 -2.00 -16.21 31.41
N PHE A 94 -1.54 -16.72 30.25
CA PHE A 94 -0.96 -18.05 30.12
C PHE A 94 0.56 -17.96 30.31
N ASP A 95 1.17 -18.89 31.04
CA ASP A 95 2.63 -18.95 31.26
C ASP A 95 3.35 -19.39 29.97
N MET A 96 3.37 -18.47 29.00
CA MET A 96 3.95 -18.63 27.68
C MET A 96 5.47 -18.72 27.70
N SER A 97 6.13 -18.25 28.77
CA SER A 97 7.59 -18.11 28.78
C SER A 97 8.28 -19.46 28.62
N LYS A 98 7.77 -20.50 29.29
CA LYS A 98 8.37 -21.84 29.27
C LYS A 98 8.10 -22.59 27.97
N GLN A 99 6.86 -22.56 27.49
CA GLN A 99 6.46 -23.22 26.24
C GLN A 99 7.13 -22.58 25.01
N LEU A 100 7.21 -21.25 25.01
CA LEU A 100 7.93 -20.52 23.98
C LEU A 100 9.43 -20.85 24.01
N GLU A 101 10.04 -20.94 25.19
CA GLU A 101 11.44 -21.34 25.34
C GLU A 101 11.69 -22.76 24.82
N GLU A 102 10.76 -23.70 25.07
CA GLU A 102 10.82 -25.06 24.52
C GLU A 102 10.79 -25.09 22.99
N VAL A 103 9.85 -24.37 22.36
CA VAL A 103 9.76 -24.23 20.89
C VAL A 103 11.04 -23.61 20.31
N LEU A 104 11.54 -22.54 20.95
CA LEU A 104 12.73 -21.84 20.48
C LEU A 104 13.99 -22.72 20.61
N MET A 105 14.12 -23.46 21.70
CA MET A 105 15.25 -24.37 21.93
C MET A 105 15.30 -25.49 20.90
N CYS A 106 14.16 -26.11 20.57
CA CYS A 106 14.10 -27.15 19.52
C CYS A 106 14.58 -26.57 18.18
N PHE A 107 14.00 -25.44 17.78
CA PHE A 107 14.40 -24.74 16.55
C PHE A 107 15.90 -24.30 16.54
N GLU A 108 16.53 -24.05 17.68
CA GLU A 108 17.98 -23.73 17.76
C GLU A 108 18.88 -24.94 17.56
N ASN A 109 18.44 -26.10 18.03
CA ASN A 109 19.27 -27.30 18.09
C ASN A 109 19.41 -27.98 16.73
N ASP A 110 18.31 -28.14 16.00
CA ASP A 110 18.28 -28.87 14.72
C ASP A 110 17.60 -28.10 13.57
N GLY A 111 17.00 -26.93 13.86
CA GLY A 111 16.31 -26.13 12.86
C GLY A 111 14.91 -26.64 12.50
N THR A 112 14.40 -27.65 13.22
CA THR A 112 13.06 -28.23 13.02
C THR A 112 12.21 -28.04 14.26
N LEU A 113 10.95 -28.48 14.18
CA LEU A 113 9.99 -28.45 15.30
C LEU A 113 9.52 -29.86 15.68
N ASP A 114 10.11 -30.90 15.09
CA ASP A 114 9.66 -32.31 15.17
C ASP A 114 9.71 -32.87 16.59
N SER A 115 10.53 -32.28 17.48
CA SER A 115 10.67 -32.70 18.87
C SER A 115 9.78 -31.93 19.85
N VAL A 116 9.01 -30.95 19.38
CA VAL A 116 8.08 -30.16 20.20
C VAL A 116 6.78 -30.93 20.35
N ASP A 117 6.20 -30.97 21.55
CA ASP A 117 4.86 -31.51 21.77
C ASP A 117 3.80 -30.71 21.00
N ASP A 118 2.91 -31.41 20.28
CA ASP A 118 1.89 -30.80 19.41
C ASP A 118 0.98 -29.80 20.15
N GLU A 119 0.62 -30.07 21.41
CA GLU A 119 -0.24 -29.20 22.21
C GLU A 119 0.50 -27.91 22.59
N VAL A 120 1.79 -28.03 22.92
CA VAL A 120 2.68 -26.90 23.19
C VAL A 120 2.89 -26.05 21.94
N LEU A 121 3.17 -26.69 20.80
CA LEU A 121 3.38 -26.02 19.52
C LEU A 121 2.13 -25.24 19.11
N TRP A 122 0.95 -25.88 19.20
CA TRP A 122 -0.33 -25.27 18.86
C TRP A 122 -0.63 -24.00 19.66
N GLU A 123 -0.45 -24.02 20.98
CA GLU A 123 -0.72 -22.84 21.81
C GLU A 123 0.25 -21.69 21.51
N VAL A 124 1.54 -21.99 21.24
CA VAL A 124 2.53 -20.97 20.85
C VAL A 124 2.18 -20.33 19.50
N LEU A 125 1.83 -21.14 18.50
CA LEU A 125 1.46 -20.68 17.16
C LEU A 125 0.19 -19.83 17.18
N LYS A 126 -0.80 -20.22 17.98
CA LYS A 126 -2.03 -19.46 18.17
C LYS A 126 -1.73 -18.06 18.71
N CYS A 127 -0.81 -17.93 19.68
CA CYS A 127 -0.37 -16.62 20.15
C CYS A 127 0.28 -15.79 19.03
N PHE A 128 1.18 -16.36 18.23
CA PHE A 128 1.74 -15.67 17.06
C PHE A 128 0.66 -15.17 16.11
N ASP A 129 -0.36 -15.98 15.85
CA ASP A 129 -1.49 -15.63 14.98
C ASP A 129 -2.40 -14.56 15.58
N TYR A 130 -2.38 -14.26 16.89
CA TYR A 130 -3.01 -13.06 17.46
C TYR A 130 -2.09 -11.84 17.40
N THR A 131 -0.81 -12.06 17.66
CA THR A 131 0.19 -11.02 17.90
C THR A 131 0.76 -10.42 16.63
N PHE A 132 1.04 -11.23 15.61
CA PHE A 132 1.71 -10.75 14.41
C PHE A 132 0.80 -9.91 13.55
N VAL A 133 1.38 -8.91 12.88
CA VAL A 133 0.65 -8.05 11.93
C VAL A 133 0.41 -8.70 10.57
N TRP A 134 0.65 -10.01 10.46
CA TRP A 134 0.56 -10.81 9.25
C TRP A 134 0.18 -12.25 9.61
N TYR A 135 -0.28 -13.00 8.62
CA TYR A 135 -0.59 -14.43 8.72
C TYR A 135 -0.55 -15.07 7.34
N PHE A 136 -0.43 -16.40 7.27
CA PHE A 136 -0.73 -17.15 6.05
C PHE A 136 -2.22 -17.43 5.99
N HIS A 137 -2.88 -16.99 4.92
CA HIS A 137 -4.34 -17.05 4.87
C HIS A 137 -4.83 -18.50 4.72
N PRO A 138 -5.68 -19.02 5.64
CA PRO A 138 -6.05 -20.44 5.67
C PRO A 138 -6.61 -20.97 4.34
N GLU A 139 -7.49 -20.20 3.69
CA GLU A 139 -8.03 -20.61 2.38
C GLU A 139 -7.00 -20.53 1.25
N TYR A 140 -5.99 -19.66 1.34
CA TYR A 140 -4.95 -19.54 0.31
C TYR A 140 -3.90 -20.64 0.48
N CYS A 141 -3.66 -21.08 1.70
CA CYS A 141 -2.82 -22.24 2.01
C CYS A 141 -3.33 -23.51 1.34
N LYS A 142 -4.64 -23.65 1.14
CA LYS A 142 -5.22 -24.80 0.44
C LYS A 142 -4.97 -24.76 -1.07
N LEU A 143 -4.71 -23.60 -1.66
CA LEU A 143 -4.63 -23.46 -3.13
C LEU A 143 -3.27 -23.91 -3.66
N ALA A 144 -3.28 -24.89 -4.56
CA ALA A 144 -2.07 -25.46 -5.15
C ALA A 144 -1.34 -24.49 -6.09
N ALA A 145 -2.08 -23.58 -6.73
CA ALA A 145 -1.54 -22.62 -7.69
C ALA A 145 -0.82 -21.42 -7.04
N LEU A 146 -0.96 -21.24 -5.72
CA LEU A 146 -0.30 -20.17 -5.00
C LEU A 146 1.08 -20.61 -4.51
N VAL A 147 2.00 -19.67 -4.39
CA VAL A 147 3.23 -19.83 -3.61
C VAL A 147 3.08 -19.11 -2.26
N ASP A 148 3.95 -19.42 -1.30
CA ASP A 148 3.87 -18.86 0.05
C ASP A 148 3.85 -17.33 0.11
N TYR A 149 4.57 -16.65 -0.79
CA TYR A 149 4.49 -15.20 -0.92
C TYR A 149 3.06 -14.71 -1.22
N GLN A 150 2.31 -15.42 -2.05
CA GLN A 150 0.92 -15.05 -2.37
C GLN A 150 -0.04 -15.43 -1.23
N ARG A 151 0.30 -16.44 -0.43
CA ARG A 151 -0.46 -16.88 0.76
C ARG A 151 -0.28 -15.92 1.95
N LEU A 152 0.84 -15.21 2.01
CA LEU A 152 1.14 -14.22 3.03
C LEU A 152 0.22 -12.99 2.92
N VAL A 153 -0.50 -12.70 4.00
CA VAL A 153 -1.44 -11.58 4.10
C VAL A 153 -1.08 -10.69 5.30
N ILE A 154 -1.04 -9.38 5.07
CA ILE A 154 -0.92 -8.38 6.14
C ILE A 154 -2.30 -8.14 6.76
N LYS A 155 -2.41 -8.11 8.09
CA LYS A 155 -3.69 -7.86 8.78
C LYS A 155 -4.14 -6.41 8.66
N ASN A 156 -5.45 -6.21 8.64
CA ASN A 156 -6.08 -4.88 8.57
C ASN A 156 -6.58 -4.39 9.92
N TYR A 157 -5.72 -4.36 10.94
CA TYR A 157 -6.10 -3.81 12.25
C TYR A 157 -6.60 -2.38 12.11
N GLY A 158 -7.79 -2.09 12.65
CA GLY A 158 -8.36 -0.74 12.61
C GLY A 158 -8.64 -0.20 11.20
N CYS A 159 -8.84 -1.06 10.20
CA CYS A 159 -9.16 -0.67 8.82
C CYS A 159 -8.12 0.29 8.20
N MET A 160 -6.84 0.08 8.49
CA MET A 160 -5.74 0.94 8.02
C MET A 160 -5.60 1.01 6.49
N TYR A 161 -5.96 -0.06 5.77
CA TYR A 161 -5.80 -0.13 4.30
C TYR A 161 -7.11 0.13 3.57
N ALA A 162 -7.06 1.00 2.56
CA ALA A 162 -8.25 1.53 1.88
C ALA A 162 -9.08 0.46 1.14
N ASN A 163 -8.43 -0.52 0.50
CA ASN A 163 -9.09 -1.63 -0.19
C ASN A 163 -8.49 -2.97 0.20
N TRP A 164 -8.29 -3.19 1.51
CA TRP A 164 -7.63 -4.39 2.03
C TRP A 164 -8.18 -5.69 1.43
N ASP A 165 -9.51 -5.85 1.41
CA ASP A 165 -10.21 -7.03 0.88
C ASP A 165 -9.79 -7.35 -0.57
N ARG A 166 -9.44 -6.32 -1.35
CA ARG A 166 -8.99 -6.50 -2.74
C ARG A 166 -7.49 -6.71 -2.85
N TYR A 167 -6.70 -6.02 -2.02
CA TYR A 167 -5.23 -6.05 -2.11
C TYR A 167 -4.66 -7.46 -1.96
N HIS A 168 -5.14 -8.23 -0.99
CA HIS A 168 -4.66 -9.59 -0.77
C HIS A 168 -5.21 -10.59 -1.80
N MET A 169 -6.29 -10.26 -2.51
CA MET A 169 -6.90 -11.09 -3.57
C MET A 169 -6.27 -10.90 -4.95
N TYR A 170 -5.35 -9.95 -5.13
CA TYR A 170 -4.68 -9.78 -6.41
C TYR A 170 -3.72 -10.92 -6.74
N PHE A 171 -3.27 -11.67 -5.73
CA PHE A 171 -2.33 -12.79 -5.89
C PHE A 171 -1.13 -12.45 -6.78
N ASN A 172 -0.65 -11.20 -6.71
CA ASN A 172 0.52 -10.80 -7.47
C ASN A 172 1.75 -11.52 -6.93
N THR A 173 2.61 -11.97 -7.84
CA THR A 173 3.91 -12.55 -7.47
C THR A 173 4.82 -11.48 -6.84
N TYR A 174 5.82 -11.91 -6.07
CA TYR A 174 6.83 -11.03 -5.48
C TYR A 174 7.42 -10.06 -6.51
N ASP A 175 7.77 -10.56 -7.70
CA ASP A 175 8.37 -9.72 -8.73
C ASP A 175 7.46 -8.63 -9.27
N VAL A 176 6.16 -8.93 -9.41
CA VAL A 176 5.15 -7.96 -9.86
C VAL A 176 5.01 -6.88 -8.80
N GLU A 177 4.89 -7.25 -7.53
CA GLU A 177 4.77 -6.29 -6.43
C GLU A 177 6.07 -5.49 -6.22
N LYS A 178 7.26 -6.10 -6.39
CA LYS A 178 8.57 -5.41 -6.38
C LYS A 178 8.64 -4.35 -7.48
N GLN A 179 8.19 -4.67 -8.71
CA GLN A 179 8.10 -3.67 -9.78
C GLN A 179 7.02 -2.63 -9.51
N TYR A 180 5.89 -3.00 -8.90
CA TYR A 180 4.82 -2.05 -8.57
C TYR A 180 5.29 -0.99 -7.59
N ALA A 181 6.07 -1.38 -6.56
CA ALA A 181 6.68 -0.42 -5.63
C ALA A 181 7.54 0.62 -6.36
N LYS A 182 8.37 0.18 -7.31
CA LYS A 182 9.23 1.06 -8.12
C LYS A 182 8.40 1.94 -9.06
N TYR A 183 7.42 1.36 -9.74
CA TYR A 183 6.47 2.08 -10.58
C TYR A 183 5.75 3.18 -9.80
N TYR A 184 5.21 2.87 -8.62
CA TYR A 184 4.44 3.83 -7.82
C TYR A 184 5.31 5.01 -7.37
N VAL A 185 6.59 4.77 -7.04
CA VAL A 185 7.55 5.85 -6.74
C VAL A 185 7.78 6.71 -7.97
N GLU A 186 8.06 6.13 -9.14
CA GLU A 186 8.27 6.88 -10.37
C GLU A 186 7.00 7.62 -10.83
N LEU A 187 5.84 7.00 -10.67
CA LEU A 187 4.54 7.62 -10.93
C LEU A 187 4.35 8.85 -10.04
N SER A 188 4.61 8.74 -8.74
CA SER A 188 4.48 9.87 -7.81
C SER A 188 5.40 11.05 -8.13
N LYS A 189 6.55 10.79 -8.78
CA LYS A 189 7.52 11.82 -9.19
C LYS A 189 7.18 12.43 -10.55
N LYS A 190 6.71 11.62 -11.50
CA LYS A 190 6.56 12.01 -12.91
C LYS A 190 5.15 12.40 -13.28
N LEU A 191 4.14 12.06 -12.48
CA LEU A 191 2.75 12.42 -12.77
C LEU A 191 2.58 13.94 -12.69
N LYS A 192 2.25 14.57 -13.82
CA LYS A 192 2.09 16.03 -13.95
C LYS A 192 0.62 16.43 -13.99
N TRP A 193 -0.18 15.65 -14.72
CA TRP A 193 -1.62 15.78 -14.72
C TRP A 193 -2.15 14.98 -13.52
N GLY A 194 -2.59 15.65 -12.45
CA GLY A 194 -3.22 14.99 -11.29
C GLY A 194 -4.45 14.13 -11.68
N LYS A 195 -5.23 13.66 -10.70
CA LYS A 195 -6.42 12.81 -10.93
C LYS A 195 -7.55 13.45 -11.76
N VAL A 196 -7.37 14.70 -12.15
CA VAL A 196 -8.37 15.58 -12.77
C VAL A 196 -8.60 15.30 -14.25
N SER A 197 -7.65 14.68 -14.96
CA SER A 197 -7.73 14.51 -16.41
C SER A 197 -7.43 13.09 -16.87
N ASN A 198 -8.11 12.66 -17.95
CA ASN A 198 -7.74 11.46 -18.72
C ASN A 198 -6.24 11.48 -19.11
N ARG A 199 -5.64 12.67 -19.22
CA ARG A 199 -4.20 12.84 -19.49
C ARG A 199 -3.31 12.32 -18.35
N GLY A 200 -3.75 12.44 -17.10
CA GLY A 200 -3.04 11.86 -15.95
C GLY A 200 -3.03 10.34 -15.99
N LEU A 201 -4.16 9.76 -16.36
CA LEU A 201 -4.25 8.32 -16.61
C LEU A 201 -3.34 7.89 -17.77
N TYR A 202 -3.34 8.66 -18.87
CA TYR A 202 -2.50 8.36 -20.04
C TYR A 202 -1.01 8.43 -19.70
N GLN A 203 -0.62 9.42 -18.90
CA GLN A 203 0.74 9.57 -18.42
C GLN A 203 1.12 8.44 -17.46
N ALA A 204 0.21 8.03 -16.58
CA ALA A 204 0.43 6.88 -15.69
C ALA A 204 0.69 5.59 -16.49
N VAL A 205 -0.13 5.34 -17.52
CA VAL A 205 0.05 4.21 -18.44
C VAL A 205 1.36 4.34 -19.23
N LYS A 206 1.73 5.54 -19.70
CA LYS A 206 3.03 5.78 -20.34
C LYS A 206 4.20 5.47 -19.39
N ILE A 207 4.12 5.89 -18.13
CA ILE A 207 5.17 5.60 -17.13
C ILE A 207 5.24 4.09 -16.88
N ALA A 208 4.10 3.41 -16.84
CA ALA A 208 4.03 1.96 -16.66
C ALA A 208 4.71 1.16 -17.77
N THR A 209 4.82 1.68 -19.01
CA THR A 209 5.54 0.97 -20.09
C THR A 209 7.03 0.80 -19.82
N GLY A 210 7.60 1.59 -18.89
CA GLY A 210 8.96 1.39 -18.38
C GLY A 210 9.11 0.22 -17.40
N PHE A 211 8.01 -0.46 -17.04
CA PHE A 211 7.99 -1.52 -16.04
C PHE A 211 7.35 -2.80 -16.62
N PRO A 212 8.17 -3.76 -17.09
CA PRO A 212 7.71 -4.92 -17.86
C PRO A 212 6.69 -5.84 -17.18
N LYS A 213 6.51 -5.77 -15.86
CA LYS A 213 5.53 -6.60 -15.12
C LYS A 213 4.26 -5.83 -14.72
N ILE A 214 4.15 -4.55 -15.05
CA ILE A 214 3.01 -3.71 -14.66
C ILE A 214 1.92 -3.75 -15.73
N THR A 215 0.79 -4.36 -15.38
CA THR A 215 -0.40 -4.40 -16.24
C THR A 215 -1.15 -3.07 -16.24
N ALA A 216 -2.05 -2.89 -17.20
CA ALA A 216 -2.93 -1.72 -17.24
C ALA A 216 -3.72 -1.53 -15.94
N LYS A 217 -4.25 -2.62 -15.35
CA LYS A 217 -4.95 -2.57 -14.05
C LYS A 217 -4.09 -2.07 -12.90
N LEU A 218 -2.83 -2.49 -12.82
CA LEU A 218 -1.90 -1.96 -11.82
C LEU A 218 -1.54 -0.49 -12.11
N ALA A 219 -1.38 -0.11 -13.37
CA ALA A 219 -1.16 1.28 -13.74
C ALA A 219 -2.32 2.18 -13.29
N TYR A 220 -3.56 1.74 -13.55
CA TYR A 220 -4.79 2.39 -13.14
C TYR A 220 -4.92 2.45 -11.61
N LEU A 221 -4.62 1.36 -10.91
CA LEU A 221 -4.63 1.31 -9.45
C LEU A 221 -3.69 2.39 -8.88
N GLY A 222 -2.44 2.44 -9.33
CA GLY A 222 -1.47 3.43 -8.86
C GLY A 222 -1.94 4.87 -9.11
N PHE A 223 -2.50 5.16 -10.29
CA PHE A 223 -3.09 6.47 -10.58
C PHE A 223 -4.29 6.79 -9.68
N HIS A 224 -5.18 5.82 -9.46
CA HIS A 224 -6.36 5.97 -8.61
C HIS A 224 -6.05 6.05 -7.12
N GLU A 225 -4.89 5.58 -6.68
CA GLU A 225 -4.50 5.59 -5.26
C GLU A 225 -3.57 6.75 -4.90
N LEU A 226 -2.92 7.41 -5.88
CA LEU A 226 -2.13 8.61 -5.61
C LEU A 226 -2.98 9.72 -5.00
N ASP A 227 -2.66 10.10 -3.77
CA ASP A 227 -3.44 11.09 -3.04
C ASP A 227 -3.14 12.53 -3.49
N GLY A 228 -3.80 12.94 -4.58
CA GLY A 228 -3.68 14.29 -5.12
C GLY A 228 -4.51 15.36 -4.41
N VAL A 229 -5.25 15.05 -3.32
CA VAL A 229 -6.15 16.02 -2.69
C VAL A 229 -5.40 17.25 -2.19
N TYR A 230 -4.29 17.08 -1.49
CA TYR A 230 -3.52 18.22 -0.99
C TYR A 230 -2.86 19.02 -2.12
N PHE A 231 -2.53 18.39 -3.26
CA PHE A 231 -2.05 19.10 -4.44
C PHE A 231 -3.14 19.97 -5.07
N GLU A 232 -4.36 19.43 -5.24
CA GLU A 232 -5.50 20.20 -5.77
C GLU A 232 -5.91 21.35 -4.85
N ILE A 233 -5.82 21.14 -3.53
CA ILE A 233 -6.04 22.19 -2.55
C ILE A 233 -4.91 23.22 -2.64
N TRP A 234 -3.65 22.79 -2.75
CA TRP A 234 -2.49 23.68 -2.87
C TRP A 234 -2.58 24.57 -4.11
N GLN A 235 -2.96 24.03 -5.28
CA GLN A 235 -3.15 24.82 -6.50
C GLN A 235 -4.20 25.92 -6.29
N ARG A 236 -5.34 25.60 -5.67
CA ARG A 236 -6.41 26.58 -5.40
C ARG A 236 -6.02 27.64 -4.38
N VAL A 237 -5.38 27.23 -3.29
CA VAL A 237 -4.89 28.15 -2.25
C VAL A 237 -3.82 29.08 -2.81
N THR A 238 -2.89 28.55 -3.61
CA THR A 238 -1.69 29.29 -4.03
C THR A 238 -1.92 30.10 -5.31
N LYS A 239 -2.58 29.53 -6.32
CA LYS A 239 -2.77 30.14 -7.64
C LYS A 239 -4.07 30.93 -7.71
N GLN A 240 -5.15 30.36 -7.20
CA GLN A 240 -6.48 30.99 -7.21
C GLN A 240 -6.73 31.85 -5.95
N LYS A 241 -5.76 31.90 -5.03
CA LYS A 241 -5.80 32.66 -3.76
C LYS A 241 -7.05 32.38 -2.92
N MET A 242 -7.55 31.15 -2.98
CA MET A 242 -8.67 30.70 -2.18
C MET A 242 -8.25 30.51 -0.72
N SER A 243 -9.21 30.64 0.21
CA SER A 243 -9.01 30.11 1.56
C SER A 243 -8.87 28.58 1.50
N PHE A 244 -8.20 27.96 2.47
CA PHE A 244 -8.10 26.49 2.53
C PHE A 244 -9.48 25.83 2.49
N ARG A 245 -10.44 26.39 3.22
CA ARG A 245 -11.82 25.91 3.27
C ARG A 245 -12.52 25.99 1.92
N ASP A 246 -12.41 27.12 1.21
CA ASP A 246 -13.04 27.29 -0.10
C ASP A 246 -12.38 26.40 -1.15
N ALA A 247 -11.06 26.24 -1.08
CA ALA A 247 -10.31 25.30 -1.89
C ALA A 247 -10.77 23.86 -1.64
N MET A 248 -10.91 23.45 -0.37
CA MET A 248 -11.40 22.11 0.01
C MET A 248 -12.84 21.90 -0.44
N LYS A 249 -13.71 22.91 -0.29
CA LYS A 249 -15.10 22.84 -0.77
C LYS A 249 -15.15 22.69 -2.29
N SER A 250 -14.35 23.45 -3.03
CA SER A 250 -14.19 23.32 -4.47
C SER A 250 -13.73 21.91 -4.84
N VAL A 251 -12.70 21.38 -4.18
CA VAL A 251 -12.19 20.02 -4.40
C VAL A 251 -13.24 18.93 -4.08
N TYR A 252 -14.03 19.13 -3.03
CA TYR A 252 -15.17 18.28 -2.68
C TYR A 252 -16.23 18.30 -3.78
N GLU A 253 -16.60 19.47 -4.29
CA GLU A 253 -17.60 19.64 -5.36
C GLU A 253 -17.16 19.01 -6.70
N LEU A 254 -15.85 18.92 -6.96
CA LEU A 254 -15.33 18.17 -8.12
C LEU A 254 -15.67 16.68 -8.06
N ASN A 255 -15.86 16.13 -6.86
CA ASN A 255 -16.16 14.72 -6.62
C ASN A 255 -15.13 13.74 -7.24
N ARG A 256 -13.86 14.15 -7.30
CA ARG A 256 -12.76 13.42 -7.94
C ARG A 256 -11.95 12.53 -7.00
N PHE A 257 -12.29 12.55 -5.71
CA PHE A 257 -11.56 11.84 -4.66
C PHE A 257 -12.49 10.95 -3.82
N PRO A 258 -13.08 9.89 -4.37
CA PRO A 258 -14.11 9.10 -3.68
C PRO A 258 -13.69 8.60 -2.29
N VAL A 259 -12.43 8.20 -2.13
CA VAL A 259 -11.86 7.73 -0.85
C VAL A 259 -11.81 8.85 0.20
N ARG A 260 -11.61 10.10 -0.21
CA ARG A 260 -11.56 11.27 0.69
C ARG A 260 -12.90 12.00 0.76
N GLN A 261 -13.90 11.64 -0.05
CA GLN A 261 -15.17 12.36 -0.10
C GLN A 261 -15.97 12.30 1.19
N GLN A 262 -16.08 11.13 1.82
CA GLN A 262 -16.81 11.03 3.08
C GLN A 262 -16.15 11.87 4.18
N LYS A 263 -14.82 11.87 4.24
CA LYS A 263 -14.05 12.64 5.23
C LYS A 263 -14.11 14.15 4.95
N MET A 264 -13.99 14.57 3.69
CA MET A 264 -14.17 15.97 3.28
C MET A 264 -15.60 16.47 3.53
N LYS A 265 -16.62 15.65 3.21
CA LYS A 265 -18.02 15.95 3.50
C LYS A 265 -18.23 16.20 4.99
N TYR A 266 -17.79 15.28 5.84
CA TYR A 266 -17.93 15.39 7.28
C TYR A 266 -17.27 16.67 7.80
N VAL A 267 -16.01 16.91 7.45
CA VAL A 267 -15.23 18.11 7.84
C VAL A 267 -15.91 19.41 7.41
N LEU A 268 -16.45 19.46 6.18
CA LEU A 268 -17.15 20.63 5.66
C LEU A 268 -18.51 20.85 6.35
N GLU A 269 -19.22 19.77 6.73
CA GLU A 269 -20.51 19.81 7.42
C GLU A 269 -20.39 20.28 8.87
N ILE A 270 -19.40 19.78 9.62
CA ILE A 270 -19.15 20.19 11.01
C ILE A 270 -18.37 21.50 11.12
N ASN A 271 -17.92 22.05 9.98
CA ASN A 271 -17.14 23.27 9.86
C ASN A 271 -15.83 23.26 10.67
N ASP A 272 -15.21 22.09 10.82
CA ASP A 272 -13.94 21.90 11.54
C ASP A 272 -12.89 21.31 10.60
N CYS A 273 -12.19 22.20 9.91
CA CYS A 273 -11.08 21.85 9.01
C CYS A 273 -9.72 21.87 9.69
N PHE A 274 -9.65 22.11 11.01
CA PHE A 274 -8.40 22.44 11.71
C PHE A 274 -7.30 21.39 11.51
N GLN A 275 -7.64 20.11 11.68
CA GLN A 275 -6.68 19.02 11.50
C GLN A 275 -6.16 18.93 10.06
N TRP A 276 -7.04 19.04 9.07
CA TRP A 276 -6.66 18.96 7.65
C TRP A 276 -5.90 20.20 7.18
N GLU A 277 -6.23 21.36 7.71
CA GLU A 277 -5.53 22.62 7.42
C GLU A 277 -4.12 22.59 8.03
N ALA A 278 -3.96 22.05 9.24
CA ALA A 278 -2.66 21.80 9.85
C ALA A 278 -1.83 20.77 9.06
N GLU A 279 -2.45 19.67 8.61
CA GLU A 279 -1.80 18.69 7.71
C GLU A 279 -1.37 19.34 6.40
N PHE A 280 -2.22 20.16 5.79
CA PHE A 280 -1.93 20.89 4.57
C PHE A 280 -0.75 21.86 4.75
N HIS A 281 -0.75 22.66 5.80
CA HIS A 281 0.36 23.55 6.12
C HIS A 281 1.65 22.76 6.35
N THR A 282 1.58 21.63 7.06
CA THR A 282 2.72 20.74 7.25
C THR A 282 3.25 20.21 5.90
N CYS A 283 2.35 19.80 4.99
CA CYS A 283 2.72 19.26 3.69
C CYS A 283 3.29 20.30 2.72
N THR A 284 2.96 21.58 2.93
CA THR A 284 3.30 22.67 2.01
C THR A 284 4.32 23.64 2.60
N ALA A 285 4.74 23.46 3.86
CA ALA A 285 5.64 24.36 4.59
C ALA A 285 6.97 24.66 3.87
N CYS A 286 7.49 23.69 3.12
CA CYS A 286 8.75 23.82 2.38
C CYS A 286 8.56 24.20 0.91
N ILE A 287 7.33 24.47 0.48
CA ILE A 287 7.00 24.71 -0.93
C ILE A 287 6.85 26.22 -1.14
N THR A 288 7.90 26.86 -1.66
CA THR A 288 7.85 28.28 -2.01
C THR A 288 7.09 28.50 -3.31
N LYS A 289 6.67 29.75 -3.57
CA LYS A 289 5.97 30.11 -4.82
C LYS A 289 6.85 29.96 -6.06
N GLU A 290 8.18 29.90 -5.90
CA GLU A 290 9.14 29.73 -6.99
C GLU A 290 9.39 28.26 -7.36
N VAL A 291 8.92 27.29 -6.55
CA VAL A 291 9.06 25.87 -6.88
C VAL A 291 8.20 25.53 -8.10
N ALA A 292 8.80 24.88 -9.08
CA ALA A 292 8.08 24.45 -10.28
C ALA A 292 6.98 23.44 -9.91
N GLU A 293 5.77 23.58 -10.48
CA GLU A 293 4.62 22.75 -10.09
C GLU A 293 4.86 21.24 -10.26
N ASP A 294 5.76 20.85 -11.17
CA ASP A 294 6.15 19.47 -11.37
C ASP A 294 7.01 18.90 -10.24
N GLU A 295 7.68 19.74 -9.44
CA GLU A 295 8.36 19.33 -8.22
C GLU A 295 7.41 19.34 -7.01
N VAL A 296 6.40 20.22 -7.02
CA VAL A 296 5.44 20.38 -5.92
C VAL A 296 4.62 19.11 -5.66
N LEU A 297 4.15 18.44 -6.72
CA LEU A 297 3.38 17.20 -6.60
C LEU A 297 4.18 16.10 -5.88
N GLY A 298 5.46 15.97 -6.23
CA GLY A 298 6.39 15.06 -5.57
C GLY A 298 6.65 15.42 -4.10
N LEU A 299 6.87 16.70 -3.80
CA LEU A 299 7.10 17.20 -2.44
C LEU A 299 5.88 17.01 -1.53
N ILE A 300 4.67 17.33 -2.02
CA ILE A 300 3.42 17.09 -1.29
C ILE A 300 3.23 15.58 -1.10
N ALA A 301 3.44 14.75 -2.13
CA ALA A 301 3.32 13.31 -2.00
C ALA A 301 4.30 12.73 -0.96
N GLU A 302 5.53 13.24 -0.88
CA GLU A 302 6.50 12.85 0.16
C GLU A 302 6.11 13.31 1.56
N ALA A 303 5.58 14.53 1.69
CA ALA A 303 5.14 15.04 2.99
C ALA A 303 3.87 14.33 3.49
N VAL A 304 2.91 14.04 2.60
CA VAL A 304 1.72 13.25 2.89
C VAL A 304 2.08 11.83 3.33
N LYS A 305 3.14 11.23 2.75
CA LYS A 305 3.64 9.92 3.22
C LYS A 305 4.07 9.92 4.69
N LYS A 306 4.44 11.07 5.25
CA LYS A 306 4.87 11.22 6.65
C LYS A 306 3.71 11.51 7.61
N LEU A 307 2.49 11.74 7.11
CA LEU A 307 1.32 11.95 7.95
C LEU A 307 0.86 10.64 8.62
N ARG A 308 0.52 10.73 9.91
CA ARG A 308 0.18 9.57 10.76
C ARG A 308 -1.17 8.93 10.42
N ASP A 309 -2.13 9.72 9.92
CA ASP A 309 -3.55 9.36 9.78
C ASP A 309 -4.03 9.22 8.32
N LYS A 310 -3.12 8.94 7.37
CA LYS A 310 -3.52 8.70 5.97
C LYS A 310 -4.04 7.28 5.75
N PRO A 311 -5.02 7.08 4.84
CA PRO A 311 -5.35 5.75 4.33
C PRO A 311 -4.09 5.12 3.73
N ARG A 312 -3.79 3.87 4.10
CA ARG A 312 -2.70 3.12 3.49
C ARG A 312 -3.19 2.49 2.19
N PHE A 313 -2.46 2.71 1.12
CA PHE A 313 -2.82 2.22 -0.21
C PHE A 313 -2.08 0.93 -0.56
N TYR A 314 -2.26 0.41 -1.78
CA TYR A 314 -1.64 -0.85 -2.17
C TYR A 314 -0.12 -0.77 -2.08
N ASP A 315 0.50 0.40 -2.36
CA ASP A 315 1.94 0.58 -2.23
C ASP A 315 2.44 0.43 -0.77
N ASP A 316 1.68 0.93 0.20
CA ASP A 316 1.98 0.76 1.63
C ASP A 316 1.81 -0.72 2.03
N TYR A 317 0.77 -1.39 1.51
CA TYR A 317 0.51 -2.82 1.75
C TYR A 317 1.66 -3.69 1.24
N ILE A 318 2.07 -3.52 -0.02
CA ILE A 318 3.11 -4.34 -0.63
C ILE A 318 4.48 -4.11 0.00
N LYS A 319 4.83 -2.87 0.40
CA LYS A 319 6.07 -2.60 1.12
C LYS A 319 6.10 -3.33 2.45
N LYS A 320 4.99 -3.29 3.20
CA LYS A 320 4.89 -4.04 4.46
C LYS A 320 5.00 -5.55 4.22
N LYS A 321 4.31 -6.07 3.20
CA LYS A 321 4.36 -7.48 2.82
C LYS A 321 5.76 -7.95 2.43
N ILE A 322 6.45 -7.22 1.56
CA ILE A 322 7.84 -7.50 1.15
C ILE A 322 8.78 -7.49 2.36
N ASN A 323 8.68 -6.50 3.24
CA ASN A 323 9.51 -6.42 4.44
C ASN A 323 9.30 -7.62 5.37
N ILE A 324 8.06 -8.06 5.56
CA ILE A 324 7.76 -9.27 6.34
C ILE A 324 8.32 -10.51 5.64
N ALA A 325 8.11 -10.66 4.34
CA ALA A 325 8.61 -11.80 3.58
C ALA A 325 10.15 -11.89 3.64
N GLN A 326 10.87 -10.76 3.60
CA GLN A 326 12.32 -10.71 3.81
C GLN A 326 12.69 -11.09 5.24
N ALA A 327 12.00 -10.53 6.24
CA ALA A 327 12.26 -10.77 7.65
C ALA A 327 12.14 -12.26 8.05
N ILE A 328 11.19 -12.98 7.46
CA ILE A 328 10.99 -14.41 7.73
C ILE A 328 11.84 -15.32 6.83
N GLY A 329 12.61 -14.75 5.89
CA GLY A 329 13.42 -15.50 4.95
C GLY A 329 12.61 -16.22 3.86
N LEU A 330 11.38 -15.77 3.60
CA LEU A 330 10.52 -16.28 2.52
C LEU A 330 10.99 -15.81 1.13
N ILE A 331 11.64 -14.65 1.08
CA ILE A 331 12.31 -14.14 -0.14
C ILE A 331 13.73 -13.74 0.22
N THR A 332 14.67 -13.98 -0.70
CA THR A 332 16.06 -13.59 -0.52
C THR A 332 16.19 -12.06 -0.65
N THR A 333 17.12 -11.49 0.11
CA THR A 333 17.46 -10.05 0.06
C THR A 333 18.27 -9.66 -1.18
N GLU A 334 18.38 -10.53 -2.19
CA GLU A 334 19.23 -10.25 -3.35
C GLU A 334 18.72 -9.04 -4.17
N GLU A 335 19.69 -8.14 -4.40
CA GLU A 335 19.67 -6.89 -5.16
C GLU A 335 19.11 -5.65 -4.42
N ALA A 336 19.96 -5.11 -3.55
CA ALA A 336 20.05 -3.68 -3.24
C ALA A 336 20.71 -2.92 -4.39
#